data_AF-A0A3P7LEI3-F1
#
_entry.id   AF-A0A3P7LEI3-F1
#
_cell.length_a   1.000
_cell.length_b   1.000
_cell.length_c   1.000
_cell.angle_alpha   90.00
_cell.angle_beta   90.00
_cell.angle_gamma   90.00
#
_symmetry.space_group_name_H-M   'P 1'
#
loop_
_entity.id
_entity.type
_entity.pdbx_description
1 polymer ?
#
loop_
_entity_poly.entity_id
_entity_poly.type
_entity_poly.pdbx_seq_one_letter_code
_entity_poly.pdbx_strand_id
1 'polypeptide(L)'
;MCGNPRLINSHSDLFYIVNVKQLTSDSGTALHQQQIKTSANSFTLGKLIAGEKYEMTIRSALGPTQVSSTAAIVEIHMPRETDYFEIGNLIISSHFQSNGRGIVNLTWEVPSNMEQQVVSYDVQYVEVGTGNWQKVVFHGTKPTAVLHNLKRKRENTGETALPHKTLLA
;
A
#
# COMPACT_ATOMS: atom_id res chain seq x y z
N MET A 1 4.28 -55.63 -28.85
CA MET A 1 4.53 -54.18 -28.67
C MET A 1 3.51 -53.66 -27.68
N CYS A 2 3.90 -53.47 -26.42
CA CYS A 2 3.02 -52.94 -25.38
C CYS A 2 3.23 -51.43 -25.32
N GLY A 3 2.18 -50.66 -25.59
CA GLY A 3 2.18 -49.21 -25.51
C GLY A 3 2.18 -48.75 -24.05
N ASN A 4 3.14 -47.89 -23.74
CA ASN A 4 3.39 -47.29 -22.43
C ASN A 4 2.17 -46.44 -21.98
N PRO A 5 1.62 -46.61 -20.77
CA PRO A 5 0.55 -45.73 -20.28
C PRO A 5 1.12 -44.33 -20.01
N ARG A 6 0.51 -43.30 -20.60
CA ARG A 6 0.81 -41.90 -20.29
C ARG A 6 0.43 -41.63 -18.82
N LEU A 7 1.43 -41.37 -18.00
CA LEU A 7 1.24 -40.82 -16.65
C LEU A 7 0.62 -39.42 -16.81
N ILE A 8 -0.67 -39.29 -16.47
CA ILE A 8 -1.32 -37.99 -16.31
C ILE A 8 -0.76 -37.42 -15.00
N ASN A 9 0.23 -36.54 -15.13
CA ASN A 9 0.79 -35.83 -13.99
C ASN A 9 -0.15 -34.68 -13.63
N SER A 10 -1.26 -34.96 -12.96
CA SER A 10 -2.16 -33.93 -12.42
C SER A 10 -1.58 -33.40 -11.10
N HIS A 11 -0.54 -32.57 -11.19
CA HIS A 11 -0.20 -31.72 -10.06
C HIS A 11 -1.24 -30.61 -10.03
N SER A 12 -2.27 -30.80 -9.22
CA SER A 12 -3.24 -29.76 -8.93
C SER A 12 -2.53 -28.71 -8.09
N ASP A 13 -2.12 -27.62 -8.73
CA ASP A 13 -1.40 -26.53 -8.07
C ASP A 13 -2.28 -25.94 -6.96
N LEU A 14 -1.73 -25.86 -5.75
CA LEU A 14 -2.38 -25.22 -4.62
C LEU A 14 -2.72 -23.77 -4.96
N PHE A 15 -3.97 -23.40 -4.73
CA PHE A 15 -4.44 -22.02 -4.79
C PHE A 15 -5.34 -21.70 -3.61
N TYR A 16 -5.66 -20.42 -3.46
CA TYR A 16 -6.55 -19.90 -2.45
C TYR A 16 -7.79 -19.29 -3.11
N ILE A 17 -8.94 -19.55 -2.50
CA ILE A 17 -10.20 -18.89 -2.78
C ILE A 17 -10.46 -17.93 -1.63
N VAL A 18 -10.53 -16.65 -1.96
CA VAL A 18 -10.82 -15.57 -1.02
C VAL A 18 -12.20 -15.03 -1.34
N ASN A 19 -13.15 -15.14 -0.42
CA ASN A 19 -14.44 -14.46 -0.55
C ASN A 19 -14.46 -13.26 0.39
N VAL A 20 -14.87 -12.11 -0.13
CA VAL A 20 -15.02 -10.88 0.64
C VAL A 20 -16.47 -10.45 0.55
N LYS A 21 -17.08 -10.22 1.71
CA LYS A 21 -18.47 -9.79 1.86
C LYS A 21 -18.51 -8.49 2.65
N GLN A 22 -19.17 -7.49 2.10
CA GLN A 22 -19.50 -6.27 2.84
C GLN A 22 -20.58 -6.59 3.87
N LEU A 23 -20.37 -6.14 5.11
CA LEU A 23 -21.26 -6.38 6.25
C LEU A 23 -22.18 -5.19 6.54
N THR A 24 -21.69 -3.97 6.28
CA THR A 24 -22.42 -2.72 6.52
C THR A 24 -22.75 -2.00 5.23
N SER A 25 -23.65 -1.02 5.30
CA SER A 25 -24.06 -0.19 4.16
C SER A 25 -24.28 1.25 4.64
N ASP A 26 -23.42 1.72 5.54
CA ASP A 26 -23.56 3.01 6.21
C ASP A 26 -23.37 4.19 5.22
N SER A 27 -22.61 3.94 4.15
CA SER A 27 -22.41 4.79 2.97
C SER A 27 -23.59 4.83 2.01
N GLY A 28 -24.62 4.00 2.22
CA GLY A 28 -25.79 3.89 1.33
C GLY A 28 -25.56 3.10 0.04
N THR A 29 -24.39 2.46 -0.12
CA THR A 29 -24.11 1.59 -1.27
C THR A 29 -24.65 0.18 -1.06
N ALA A 30 -25.11 -0.47 -2.13
CA ALA A 30 -25.53 -1.87 -2.04
C ALA A 30 -24.38 -2.78 -1.56
N LEU A 31 -24.71 -3.75 -0.70
CA LEU A 31 -23.75 -4.72 -0.16
C LEU A 31 -23.02 -5.44 -1.29
N HIS A 32 -21.69 -5.31 -1.31
CA HIS A 32 -20.87 -5.95 -2.32
C HIS A 32 -20.32 -7.31 -1.85
N GLN A 33 -20.17 -8.24 -2.80
CA GLN A 33 -19.47 -9.50 -2.60
C GLN A 33 -18.53 -9.75 -3.77
N GLN A 34 -17.32 -10.21 -3.46
CA GLN A 34 -16.33 -10.56 -4.47
C GLN A 34 -15.62 -11.85 -4.10
N GLN A 35 -15.26 -12.63 -5.12
CA GLN A 35 -14.42 -13.83 -4.98
C GLN A 35 -13.14 -13.63 -5.79
N ILE A 36 -12.01 -13.91 -5.15
CA ILE A 36 -10.68 -13.82 -5.73
C ILE A 36 -10.04 -15.20 -5.68
N LYS A 37 -9.46 -15.61 -6.80
CA LYS A 37 -8.65 -16.84 -6.90
C LYS A 37 -7.19 -16.45 -7.08
N THR A 38 -6.30 -16.93 -6.22
CA THR A 38 -4.87 -16.60 -6.28
C THR A 38 -4.01 -17.80 -5.87
N SER A 39 -2.88 -18.01 -6.55
CA SER A 39 -1.83 -18.95 -6.11
C SER A 39 -0.77 -18.29 -5.22
N ALA A 40 -0.84 -16.97 -5.06
CA ALA A 40 0.10 -16.21 -4.24
C ALA A 40 -0.33 -16.17 -2.77
N ASN A 41 0.65 -16.09 -1.87
CA ASN A 41 0.42 -15.96 -0.42
C ASN A 41 0.08 -14.51 0.00
N SER A 42 -0.03 -13.60 -0.97
CA SER A 42 -0.38 -12.19 -0.77
C SER A 42 -1.19 -11.70 -1.95
N PHE A 43 -2.13 -10.78 -1.71
CA PHE A 43 -2.90 -10.11 -2.76
C PHE A 43 -3.32 -8.71 -2.28
N THR A 44 -3.72 -7.85 -3.21
CA THR A 44 -4.27 -6.53 -2.93
C THR A 44 -5.78 -6.55 -3.08
N LEU A 45 -6.49 -6.09 -2.06
CA LEU A 45 -7.94 -5.93 -2.08
C LEU A 45 -8.28 -4.46 -2.37
N GLY A 46 -8.87 -4.20 -3.54
CA GLY A 46 -9.24 -2.85 -3.96
C GLY A 46 -10.75 -2.58 -3.87
N LYS A 47 -11.13 -1.33 -4.15
CA LYS A 47 -12.53 -0.85 -4.22
C LYS A 47 -13.33 -1.06 -2.93
N LEU A 48 -12.65 -1.01 -1.79
CA LEU A 48 -13.29 -0.99 -0.48
C LEU A 48 -13.77 0.43 -0.19
N ILE A 49 -14.94 0.53 0.44
CA ILE A 49 -15.58 1.81 0.73
C ILE A 49 -15.17 2.25 2.13
N ALA A 50 -14.82 3.52 2.26
CA ALA A 50 -14.43 4.11 3.53
C ALA A 50 -15.55 3.97 4.57
N GLY A 51 -15.19 3.64 5.81
CA GLY A 51 -16.12 3.44 6.93
C GLY A 51 -16.87 2.11 6.95
N GLU A 52 -16.83 1.33 5.87
CA GLU A 52 -17.55 0.06 5.79
C GLU A 52 -16.78 -1.11 6.43
N LYS A 53 -17.53 -2.11 6.88
CA LYS A 53 -16.99 -3.35 7.42
C LYS A 53 -17.11 -4.48 6.40
N TYR A 54 -16.11 -5.35 6.39
CA TYR A 54 -16.04 -6.51 5.51
C TYR A 54 -15.64 -7.76 6.28
N GLU A 55 -16.21 -8.89 5.90
CA GLU A 55 -15.73 -10.22 6.27
C GLU A 55 -15.00 -10.83 5.09
N MET A 56 -13.81 -11.36 5.34
CA MET A 56 -13.02 -12.12 4.38
C MET A 56 -12.90 -13.56 4.84
N THR A 57 -13.14 -14.51 3.94
CA THR A 57 -12.89 -15.93 4.17
C THR A 57 -11.84 -16.43 3.18
N ILE A 58 -10.79 -17.07 3.68
CA ILE A 58 -9.70 -17.62 2.88
C ILE A 58 -9.71 -19.15 3.04
N ARG A 59 -9.78 -19.86 1.91
CA ARG A 59 -9.73 -21.33 1.85
C ARG A 59 -8.66 -21.76 0.86
N SER A 60 -7.84 -22.74 1.22
CA SER A 60 -6.98 -23.42 0.27
C SER A 60 -7.81 -24.36 -0.61
N ALA A 61 -7.34 -24.58 -1.83
CA ALA A 61 -7.97 -25.46 -2.81
C ALA A 61 -6.90 -26.06 -3.73
N LEU A 62 -7.14 -27.30 -4.15
CA LEU A 62 -6.34 -28.01 -5.14
C LEU A 62 -7.13 -28.14 -6.47
N GLY A 63 -8.43 -27.84 -6.47
CA GLY A 63 -9.26 -27.87 -7.67
C GLY A 63 -10.62 -27.22 -7.42
N PRO A 64 -11.48 -27.11 -8.45
CA PRO A 64 -12.80 -26.49 -8.32
C PRO A 64 -13.70 -27.14 -7.28
N THR A 65 -13.54 -28.45 -7.06
CA THR A 65 -14.32 -29.25 -6.11
C THR A 65 -13.51 -29.69 -4.89
N GLN A 66 -12.19 -29.54 -4.93
CA GLN A 66 -11.27 -29.91 -3.85
C GLN A 66 -10.86 -28.65 -3.08
N VAL A 67 -11.79 -28.14 -2.27
CA VAL A 67 -11.62 -26.94 -1.44
C VAL A 67 -11.63 -27.33 0.03
N SER A 68 -10.78 -26.70 0.83
CA SER A 68 -10.74 -26.89 2.28
C SER A 68 -12.08 -26.55 2.92
N SER A 69 -12.57 -27.45 3.80
CA SER A 69 -13.73 -27.22 4.65
C SER A 69 -13.44 -26.20 5.76
N THR A 70 -12.18 -26.01 6.13
CA THR A 70 -11.73 -24.99 7.08
C THR A 70 -11.42 -23.69 6.36
N ALA A 71 -11.88 -22.56 6.91
CA ALA A 71 -11.55 -21.22 6.44
C ALA A 71 -10.82 -20.44 7.52
N ALA A 72 -9.86 -19.61 7.10
CA ALA A 72 -9.46 -18.46 7.91
C ALA A 72 -10.48 -17.34 7.68
N ILE A 73 -10.96 -16.72 8.76
CA ILE A 73 -11.94 -15.63 8.70
C ILE A 73 -11.28 -14.37 9.26
N VAL A 74 -11.39 -13.27 8.53
CA VAL A 74 -10.83 -11.96 8.91
C VAL A 74 -11.92 -10.91 8.80
N GLU A 75 -12.08 -10.13 9.86
CA GLU A 75 -12.93 -8.94 9.85
C GLU A 75 -12.09 -7.70 9.56
N ILE A 76 -12.52 -6.90 8.60
CA ILE A 76 -11.84 -5.69 8.16
C ILE A 76 -12.77 -4.51 8.40
N HIS A 77 -12.27 -3.52 9.13
CA HIS A 77 -12.93 -2.24 9.30
C HIS A 77 -12.21 -1.20 8.45
N MET A 78 -12.89 -0.68 7.42
CA MET A 78 -12.31 0.39 6.63
C MET A 78 -12.32 1.70 7.42
N PRO A 79 -11.20 2.45 7.44
CA PRO A 79 -11.20 3.81 7.97
C PRO A 79 -12.25 4.66 7.25
N ARG A 80 -12.91 5.56 7.97
CA ARG A 80 -13.80 6.57 7.38
C ARG A 80 -12.98 7.63 6.67
N GLU A 81 -13.62 8.37 5.76
CA GLU A 81 -12.96 9.52 5.11
C GLU A 81 -12.48 10.55 6.13
N THR A 82 -13.24 10.74 7.21
CA THR A 82 -12.88 11.60 8.35
C THR A 82 -11.73 11.06 9.19
N ASP A 83 -11.39 9.77 9.04
CA ASP A 83 -10.25 9.17 9.72
C ASP A 83 -8.94 9.40 8.94
N TYR A 84 -9.02 9.87 7.69
CA TYR A 84 -7.86 10.45 7.00
C TYR A 84 -7.65 11.87 7.52
N PHE A 85 -6.43 12.16 7.94
CA PHE A 85 -6.05 13.47 8.44
C PHE A 85 -4.97 14.07 7.56
N GLU A 86 -5.05 15.38 7.37
CA GLU A 86 -3.97 16.12 6.74
C GLU A 86 -2.78 16.18 7.69
N ILE A 87 -1.60 15.89 7.13
CA ILE A 87 -0.34 16.13 7.82
C ILE A 87 -0.08 17.64 7.77
N GLY A 88 -0.01 18.27 8.94
CA GLY A 88 0.30 19.70 9.06
C GLY A 88 1.81 19.96 9.02
N ASN A 89 2.19 21.20 8.66
CA ASN A 89 3.53 21.76 8.90
C ASN A 89 4.71 20.82 8.55
N LEU A 90 4.74 20.31 7.32
CA LEU A 90 5.89 19.54 6.83
C LEU A 90 7.14 20.44 6.71
N ILE A 91 8.08 20.25 7.63
CA ILE A 91 9.39 20.87 7.65
C ILE A 91 10.37 19.94 6.93
N ILE A 92 11.05 20.49 5.93
CA ILE A 92 12.09 19.80 5.17
C ILE A 92 13.42 20.48 5.45
N SER A 93 14.36 19.75 6.03
CA SER A 93 15.75 20.20 6.20
C SER A 93 16.68 19.27 5.45
N SER A 94 17.69 19.83 4.79
CA SER A 94 18.59 19.06 3.96
C SER A 94 20.05 19.45 4.19
N HIS A 95 20.92 18.45 4.14
CA HIS A 95 22.36 18.63 4.25
C HIS A 95 23.06 17.79 3.20
N PHE A 96 23.70 18.46 2.24
CA PHE A 96 24.42 17.82 1.13
C PHE A 96 25.93 17.94 1.33
N GLN A 97 26.64 16.82 1.14
CA GLN A 97 28.09 16.77 1.13
C GLN A 97 28.63 17.27 -0.22
N SER A 98 29.93 17.58 -0.27
CA SER A 98 30.63 18.02 -1.48
C SER A 98 30.58 17.01 -2.64
N ASN A 99 30.39 15.71 -2.34
CA ASN A 99 30.20 14.65 -3.33
C ASN A 99 28.81 14.66 -4.01
N GLY A 100 27.95 15.64 -3.69
CA GLY A 100 26.62 15.81 -4.28
C GLY A 100 25.55 14.90 -3.69
N ARG A 101 25.88 14.05 -2.71
CA ARG A 101 24.92 13.24 -1.94
C ARG A 101 24.57 13.93 -0.64
N GLY A 102 23.33 13.80 -0.21
CA GLY A 102 22.83 14.43 0.99
C GLY A 102 21.84 13.58 1.76
N ILE A 103 21.55 14.09 2.95
CA ILE A 103 20.52 13.59 3.85
C ILE A 103 19.43 14.65 3.91
N VAL A 104 18.17 14.23 3.83
CA VAL A 104 17.00 15.10 4.02
C VAL A 104 16.23 14.59 5.22
N ASN A 105 16.04 15.45 6.22
CA ASN A 105 15.14 15.17 7.32
C ASN A 105 13.80 15.83 7.05
N LEU A 106 12.76 15.06 7.26
CA LEU A 106 11.37 15.46 7.17
C LEU A 106 10.81 15.39 8.59
N THR A 107 10.14 16.45 9.03
CA THR A 107 9.38 16.48 10.27
C THR A 107 8.02 17.06 9.96
N TRP A 108 6.96 16.50 10.52
CA TRP A 108 5.62 17.01 10.29
C TRP A 108 4.78 16.98 11.57
N GLU A 109 3.62 17.60 11.52
CA GLU A 109 2.67 17.63 12.61
C GLU A 109 1.51 16.67 12.36
N VAL A 110 1.10 15.98 13.42
CA VAL A 110 -0.06 15.10 13.44
C VAL A 110 -1.09 15.78 14.33
N PRO A 111 -2.35 15.92 13.90
CA PRO A 111 -3.41 16.41 14.75
C PRO A 111 -3.51 15.58 16.04
N SER A 112 -3.71 16.24 17.18
CA SER A 112 -3.67 15.60 18.50
C SER A 112 -4.69 14.46 18.66
N ASN A 113 -5.82 14.51 17.96
CA ASN A 113 -6.83 13.45 17.91
C ASN A 113 -6.36 12.18 17.19
N MET A 114 -5.26 12.24 16.43
CA MET A 114 -4.72 11.14 15.63
C MET A 114 -3.40 10.58 16.14
N GLU A 115 -2.70 11.24 17.07
CA GLU A 115 -1.36 10.83 17.55
C GLU A 115 -1.29 9.38 18.03
N GLN A 116 -2.34 8.87 18.69
CA GLN A 116 -2.40 7.50 19.21
C GLN A 116 -2.94 6.48 18.20
N GLN A 117 -3.42 6.94 17.06
CA GLN A 117 -4.00 6.10 16.00
C GLN A 117 -2.99 5.78 14.89
N VAL A 118 -1.88 6.53 14.82
CA VAL A 118 -0.86 6.31 13.80
C VAL A 118 0.13 5.24 14.23
N VAL A 119 0.19 4.15 13.47
CA VAL A 119 1.12 3.02 13.72
C VAL A 119 2.40 3.10 12.88
N SER A 120 2.35 3.78 11.74
CA SER A 120 3.46 3.89 10.79
C SER A 120 3.22 5.02 9.79
N TYR A 121 4.30 5.45 9.14
CA TYR A 121 4.26 6.40 8.04
C TYR A 121 4.90 5.80 6.79
N ASP A 122 4.26 6.03 5.65
CA ASP A 122 4.76 5.70 4.32
C ASP A 122 5.19 7.00 3.62
N VAL A 123 6.49 7.18 3.41
CA VAL A 123 7.02 8.32 2.64
C VAL A 123 7.45 7.84 1.27
N GLN A 124 6.93 8.48 0.23
CA GLN A 124 7.31 8.23 -1.15
C GLN A 124 7.99 9.46 -1.74
N TYR A 125 9.06 9.25 -2.49
CA TYR A 125 9.79 10.32 -3.16
C TYR A 125 10.37 9.83 -4.48
N VAL A 126 10.61 10.76 -5.40
CA VAL A 126 11.13 10.44 -6.74
C VAL A 126 12.05 11.55 -7.22
N GLU A 127 13.10 11.18 -7.95
CA GLU A 127 13.91 12.15 -8.69
C GLU A 127 13.10 12.64 -9.90
N VAL A 128 12.90 13.94 -10.00
CA VAL A 128 12.10 14.57 -11.07
C VAL A 128 12.57 14.08 -12.44
N GLY A 129 11.63 13.63 -13.28
CA GLY A 129 11.90 13.14 -14.63
C GLY A 129 12.33 11.68 -14.72
N THR A 130 12.56 10.98 -13.60
CA THR A 130 12.94 9.56 -13.64
C THR A 130 11.75 8.60 -13.60
N GLY A 131 10.64 9.00 -12.97
CA GLY A 131 9.47 8.13 -12.74
C GLY A 131 9.72 6.96 -11.77
N ASN A 132 10.93 6.83 -11.24
CA ASN A 132 11.33 5.74 -10.36
C ASN A 132 11.03 6.09 -8.90
N TRP A 133 9.78 5.88 -8.50
CA TRP A 133 9.34 6.10 -7.13
C TRP A 133 10.08 5.22 -6.14
N GLN A 134 10.62 5.85 -5.10
CA GLN A 134 11.22 5.19 -3.95
C GLN A 134 10.27 5.32 -2.76
N LYS A 135 10.09 4.22 -2.03
CA LYS A 135 9.25 4.15 -0.83
C LYS A 135 10.12 3.87 0.38
N VAL A 136 9.92 4.63 1.46
CA VAL A 136 10.53 4.36 2.75
C VAL A 136 9.42 4.27 3.79
N VAL A 137 9.39 3.15 4.50
CA VAL A 137 8.42 2.88 5.57
C VAL A 137 9.10 3.17 6.90
N PHE A 138 8.49 4.04 7.70
CA PHE A 138 8.95 4.34 9.04
C PHE A 138 7.95 3.78 10.04
N HIS A 139 8.39 2.80 10.81
CA HIS A 139 7.56 2.19 11.85
C HIS A 139 7.67 3.00 13.15
N GLY A 140 6.52 3.38 13.71
CA GLY A 140 6.44 4.15 14.95
C GLY A 140 5.57 5.41 14.82
N THR A 141 5.27 6.01 15.96
CA THR A 141 4.38 7.17 16.12
C THR A 141 5.07 8.51 15.91
N LYS A 142 6.39 8.53 15.70
CA LYS A 142 7.16 9.76 15.56
C LYS A 142 6.96 10.35 14.16
N PRO A 143 6.51 11.60 14.03
CA PRO A 143 6.24 12.21 12.74
C PRO A 143 7.53 12.78 12.11
N THR A 144 8.52 11.90 11.92
CA THR A 144 9.84 12.24 11.39
C THR A 144 10.35 11.15 10.44
N ALA A 145 11.01 11.54 9.36
CA ALA A 145 11.66 10.66 8.41
C ALA A 145 13.04 11.17 8.02
N VAL A 146 13.98 10.26 7.76
CA VAL A 146 15.32 10.58 7.27
C VAL A 146 15.54 9.87 5.94
N LEU A 147 15.75 10.66 4.89
CA LEU A 147 16.06 10.17 3.54
C LEU A 147 17.56 10.28 3.30
N HIS A 148 18.19 9.19 2.88
CA HIS A 148 19.63 9.11 2.66
C HIS A 148 19.98 9.09 1.16
N ASN A 149 21.21 9.50 0.85
CA ASN A 149 21.80 9.40 -0.49
C ASN A 149 21.03 10.15 -1.58
N LEU A 150 20.29 11.20 -1.23
CA LEU A 150 19.61 12.04 -2.22
C LEU A 150 20.63 12.88 -2.98
N LYS A 151 20.37 13.12 -4.27
CA LYS A 151 21.25 13.92 -5.12
C LYS A 151 20.88 15.39 -5.04
N ARG A 152 21.87 16.28 -5.01
CA ARG A 152 21.65 17.71 -5.18
C ARG A 152 21.22 18.00 -6.62
N LYS A 153 20.16 18.80 -6.81
CA LYS A 153 19.82 19.35 -8.13
C LYS A 153 20.99 20.20 -8.60
N ARG A 154 21.62 19.83 -9.72
CA ARG A 154 22.50 20.75 -10.44
C ARG A 154 21.58 21.67 -11.22
N GLU A 155 21.60 22.95 -10.87
CA GLU A 155 21.00 23.96 -11.72
C GLU A 155 21.93 24.10 -12.93
N ASN A 156 21.53 23.54 -14.07
CA ASN A 156 22.16 23.93 -15.33
C ASN A 156 21.72 25.38 -15.56
N THR A 157 22.63 26.32 -15.35
CA THR A 157 22.46 27.74 -15.67
C THR A 157 22.15 27.85 -17.16
N GLY A 158 20.89 28.12 -17.47
CA GLY A 158 20.47 28.31 -18.85
C GLY A 158 18.95 28.35 -19.04
N GLU A 159 18.20 28.98 -18.15
CA GLU A 159 17.00 29.77 -18.48
C GLU A 159 16.35 30.30 -17.21
N THR A 160 16.27 31.62 -17.11
CA THR A 160 15.45 32.35 -16.15
C THR A 160 13.99 31.95 -16.35
N ALA A 161 13.43 31.18 -15.43
CA ALA A 161 11.99 31.04 -15.27
C ALA A 161 11.62 31.11 -13.78
N LEU A 162 10.73 32.07 -13.50
CA LEU A 162 10.22 32.48 -12.20
C LEU A 162 9.72 31.31 -11.32
N PRO A 163 9.73 31.45 -9.98
CA PRO A 163 9.32 30.39 -9.09
C PRO A 163 7.80 30.20 -9.11
N HIS A 164 7.31 29.26 -9.91
CA HIS A 164 5.96 28.72 -9.72
C HIS A 164 5.97 27.80 -8.51
N LYS A 165 5.48 28.33 -7.38
CA LYS A 165 4.89 27.51 -6.31
C LYS A 165 3.79 26.66 -6.93
N THR A 166 3.93 25.35 -6.87
CA THR A 166 2.80 24.44 -7.06
C THR A 166 2.92 23.34 -6.00
N LEU A 167 2.19 23.55 -4.91
CA LEU A 167 1.68 22.48 -4.07
C LEU A 167 0.59 21.80 -4.88
N LEU A 168 0.63 20.47 -5.01
CA LEU A 168 -0.57 19.70 -5.35
C LEU A 168 -0.84 18.77 -4.18
N ALA A 169 -2.06 18.94 -3.65
CA ALA A 169 -2.73 18.07 -2.69
C ALA A 169 -3.03 16.70 -3.32
#